data_AF-I3TD22-F1
#
_entry.id   AF-I3TD22-F1
#
_cell.length_a   1.000
_cell.length_b   1.000
_cell.length_c   1.000
_cell.angle_alpha   90.00
_cell.angle_beta   90.00
_cell.angle_gamma   90.00
#
_symmetry.space_group_name_H-M   'P 1'
#
loop_
_entity.id
_entity.type
_entity.pdbx_description
1 polymer ?
#
loop_
_entity_poly.entity_id
_entity_poly.type
_entity_poly.pdbx_seq_one_letter_code
_entity_poly.pdbx_strand_id
1 'polypeptide(L)'
;MRRNPRYDRWVELVELKFDEAFTELGIRVETVYEKFLESVLEGLDYVLVCGSCSEWEYCVVSSITFQGDYFEVGVRGARVSVSEQHPFDKLVERLFALSRTIVKKGSRVYFYLTPEFAKPARLMLCGDKEPSDIRVEEALFEEREFIEGGRE
;
A
#
# COMPACT_ATOMS: atom_id res chain seq x y z
N MET A 1 6.21 -18.20 19.83
CA MET A 1 5.33 -17.16 20.41
C MET A 1 6.09 -15.86 20.59
N ARG A 2 5.57 -14.76 20.04
CA ARG A 2 6.03 -13.39 20.33
C ARG A 2 4.81 -12.56 20.75
N ARG A 3 4.99 -11.63 21.69
CA ARG A 3 3.92 -10.74 22.15
C ARG A 3 3.76 -9.60 21.14
N ASN A 4 2.56 -9.43 20.59
CA ASN A 4 2.25 -8.25 19.80
C ASN A 4 2.08 -7.06 20.76
N PRO A 5 2.87 -5.98 20.60
CA PRO A 5 2.91 -4.87 21.55
C PRO A 5 1.63 -4.03 21.56
N ARG A 6 0.88 -4.01 20.46
CA ARG A 6 -0.34 -3.21 20.32
C ARG A 6 -1.54 -3.89 20.99
N TYR A 7 -1.71 -5.19 20.77
CA TYR A 7 -2.91 -5.91 21.22
C TYR A 7 -2.73 -6.61 22.57
N ASP A 8 -1.53 -6.55 23.16
CA ASP A 8 -1.16 -7.22 24.40
C ASP A 8 -1.51 -8.72 24.43
N ARG A 9 -1.13 -9.45 23.38
CA ARG A 9 -1.41 -10.89 23.24
C ARG A 9 -0.20 -11.67 22.76
N TRP A 10 -0.06 -12.89 23.28
CA TRP A 10 0.89 -13.89 22.77
C TRP A 10 0.34 -14.47 21.47
N VAL A 11 1.05 -14.28 20.37
CA VAL A 11 0.62 -14.76 19.06
C VAL A 11 1.42 -16.02 18.73
N GLU A 12 0.72 -17.16 18.68
CA GLU A 12 1.32 -18.49 18.57
C GLU A 12 1.34 -19.02 17.13
N LEU A 13 0.31 -18.69 16.34
CA LEU A 13 0.24 -18.81 14.88
C LEU A 13 -0.62 -17.64 14.36
N VAL A 14 0.00 -16.71 13.63
CA VAL A 14 -0.71 -15.60 12.99
C VAL A 14 -1.29 -16.14 11.68
N GLU A 15 -2.61 -16.33 11.62
CA GLU A 15 -3.28 -16.45 10.33
C GLU A 15 -3.45 -15.04 9.74
N LEU A 16 -2.86 -14.80 8.57
CA LEU A 16 -3.10 -13.59 7.79
C LEU A 16 -4.12 -13.90 6.70
N LYS A 17 -5.20 -13.12 6.64
CA LYS A 17 -6.16 -13.16 5.54
C LYS A 17 -6.04 -11.90 4.71
N PHE A 18 -5.61 -12.06 3.47
CA PHE A 18 -5.48 -10.97 2.52
C PHE A 18 -6.77 -10.77 1.75
N ASP A 19 -7.14 -9.51 1.55
CA ASP A 19 -8.20 -9.09 0.64
C ASP A 19 -7.91 -9.58 -0.79
N GLU A 20 -8.93 -10.09 -1.49
CA GLU A 20 -8.84 -10.53 -2.89
C GLU A 20 -8.31 -9.43 -3.82
N ALA A 21 -8.51 -8.16 -3.45
CA ALA A 21 -7.97 -6.99 -4.15
C ALA A 21 -6.44 -7.04 -4.35
N PHE A 22 -5.68 -7.72 -3.47
CA PHE A 22 -4.23 -7.91 -3.68
C PHE A 22 -3.93 -8.65 -4.98
N THR A 23 -4.70 -9.71 -5.25
CA THR A 23 -4.55 -10.50 -6.48
C THR A 23 -4.88 -9.65 -7.70
N GLU A 24 -5.94 -8.84 -7.63
CA GLU A 24 -6.32 -7.95 -8.73
C GLU A 24 -5.28 -6.85 -9.00
N LEU A 25 -4.55 -6.44 -7.97
CA LEU A 25 -3.44 -5.49 -8.06
C LEU A 25 -2.13 -6.17 -8.51
N GLY A 26 -2.15 -7.49 -8.76
CA GLY A 26 -1.01 -8.30 -9.20
C GLY A 26 0.09 -8.41 -8.16
N ILE A 27 -0.29 -8.37 -6.88
CA ILE A 27 0.61 -8.67 -5.78
C ILE A 27 0.34 -10.11 -5.37
N ARG A 28 1.37 -10.94 -5.50
CA ARG A 28 1.33 -12.33 -5.06
C ARG A 28 1.49 -12.39 -3.55
N VAL A 29 0.50 -12.95 -2.86
CA VAL A 29 0.46 -13.01 -1.40
C VAL A 29 1.70 -13.72 -0.84
N GLU A 30 2.13 -14.81 -1.48
CA GLU A 30 3.33 -15.55 -1.11
C GLU A 30 4.61 -14.71 -1.14
N THR A 31 4.66 -13.63 -1.93
CA THR A 31 5.82 -12.73 -2.00
C THR A 31 5.88 -11.76 -0.83
N VAL A 32 4.73 -11.47 -0.21
CA VAL A 32 4.63 -10.44 0.84
C VAL A 32 4.29 -11.00 2.21
N TYR A 33 3.84 -12.26 2.29
CA TYR A 33 3.31 -12.88 3.51
C TYR A 33 4.23 -12.72 4.73
N GLU A 34 5.49 -13.13 4.61
CA GLU A 34 6.46 -13.07 5.72
C GLU A 34 6.70 -11.63 6.20
N LYS A 35 6.68 -10.66 5.29
CA LYS A 35 6.87 -9.26 5.64
C LYS A 35 5.65 -8.67 6.36
N PHE A 36 4.44 -9.06 5.96
CA PHE A 36 3.24 -8.71 6.70
C PHE A 36 3.22 -9.37 8.08
N LEU A 37 3.70 -10.60 8.18
CA LEU A 37 3.82 -11.29 9.46
C LEU A 37 4.77 -10.54 10.40
N GLU A 38 5.95 -10.13 9.92
CA GLU A 38 6.88 -9.27 10.66
C GLU A 38 6.19 -7.97 11.12
N SER A 39 5.47 -7.31 10.21
CA SER A 39 4.73 -6.07 10.49
C SER A 39 3.66 -6.24 11.58
N VAL A 40 2.93 -7.36 11.56
CA VAL A 40 2.00 -7.72 12.64
C VAL A 40 2.75 -7.88 13.96
N LEU A 41 3.88 -8.58 13.97
CA LEU A 41 4.65 -8.82 15.20
C LEU A 41 5.23 -7.51 15.77
N GLU A 42 5.56 -6.55 14.92
CA GLU A 42 6.00 -5.20 15.29
C GLU A 42 4.85 -4.30 15.76
N GLY A 43 3.60 -4.70 15.51
CA GLY A 43 2.41 -3.96 15.93
C GLY A 43 2.02 -2.83 14.97
N LEU A 44 2.41 -2.93 13.70
CA LEU A 44 2.05 -1.98 12.66
C LEU A 44 0.58 -2.11 12.25
N ASP A 45 -0.06 -0.96 12.02
CA ASP A 45 -1.48 -0.89 11.61
C ASP A 45 -1.63 -0.77 10.10
N TYR A 46 -0.63 -0.17 9.47
CA TYR A 46 -0.63 0.16 8.07
C TYR A 46 0.76 -0.10 7.50
N VAL A 47 0.77 -0.71 6.33
CA VAL A 47 1.99 -0.98 5.58
C VAL A 47 1.75 -0.68 4.11
N LEU A 48 2.85 -0.40 3.41
CA LEU A 48 2.86 -0.18 1.99
C LEU A 48 3.47 -1.38 1.29
N VAL A 49 2.83 -1.89 0.24
CA VAL A 49 3.45 -2.85 -0.66
C VAL A 49 3.86 -2.13 -1.93
N CYS A 50 5.14 -1.77 -2.00
CA CYS A 50 5.70 -0.98 -3.08
C CYS A 50 6.36 -1.87 -4.14
N GLY A 51 6.17 -1.51 -5.40
CA GLY A 51 6.89 -2.08 -6.52
C GLY A 51 7.17 -1.04 -7.61
N SER A 52 8.06 -1.39 -8.52
CA SER A 52 8.47 -0.53 -9.63
C SER A 52 7.70 -0.88 -10.90
N CYS A 53 7.22 0.15 -11.60
CA CYS A 53 6.62 0.05 -12.92
C CYS A 53 7.37 1.00 -13.86
N SER A 54 8.45 0.47 -14.45
CA SER A 54 9.41 1.27 -15.23
C SER A 54 10.07 2.37 -14.39
N GLU A 55 9.80 3.64 -14.66
CA GLU A 55 10.33 4.77 -13.88
C GLU A 55 9.45 5.17 -12.69
N TRP A 56 8.28 4.55 -12.55
CA TRP A 56 7.29 4.83 -11.52
C TRP A 56 7.42 3.86 -10.37
N GLU A 57 7.07 4.34 -9.18
CA GLU A 57 6.82 3.47 -8.04
C GLU A 57 5.32 3.48 -7.74
N TYR A 58 4.76 2.29 -7.59
CA TYR A 58 3.37 2.08 -7.20
C TYR A 58 3.34 1.30 -5.89
N CYS A 59 2.68 1.84 -4.87
CA CYS A 59 2.53 1.20 -3.58
C CYS A 59 1.06 0.98 -3.23
N VAL A 60 0.71 -0.22 -2.81
CA VAL A 60 -0.61 -0.51 -2.24
C VAL A 60 -0.60 -0.16 -0.77
N VAL A 61 -1.48 0.75 -0.39
CA VAL A 61 -1.68 1.15 0.99
C VAL A 61 -2.58 0.11 1.66
N SER A 62 -2.08 -0.57 2.70
CA SER A 62 -2.73 -1.73 3.29
C SER A 62 -2.93 -1.55 4.78
N SER A 63 -4.08 -1.95 5.32
CA SER A 63 -4.37 -1.97 6.75
C SER A 63 -4.29 -3.36 7.33
N ILE A 64 -3.83 -3.48 8.57
CA ILE A 64 -3.73 -4.72 9.33
C ILE A 64 -4.68 -4.61 10.53
N THR A 65 -5.76 -5.39 10.51
CA THR A 65 -6.82 -5.33 11.54
C THR A 65 -6.98 -6.68 12.21
N PHE A 66 -7.02 -6.70 13.55
CA PHE A 66 -7.25 -7.93 14.30
C PHE A 66 -8.75 -8.25 14.38
N GLN A 67 -9.16 -9.44 13.93
CA GLN A 67 -10.56 -9.90 13.90
C GLN A 67 -10.93 -10.87 15.03
N GLY A 68 -10.03 -11.08 15.99
CA GLY A 68 -10.26 -11.90 17.19
C GLY A 68 -9.48 -13.22 17.20
N ASP A 69 -9.38 -13.87 16.05
CA ASP A 69 -8.67 -15.13 15.81
C ASP A 69 -7.61 -15.01 14.70
N TYR A 70 -7.82 -14.13 13.72
CA TYR A 70 -6.86 -13.83 12.64
C TYR A 70 -6.60 -12.33 12.47
N PHE A 71 -5.61 -11.99 11.65
CA PHE A 71 -5.38 -10.63 11.17
C PHE A 71 -5.83 -10.48 9.72
N GLU A 72 -6.70 -9.52 9.48
CA GLU A 72 -7.17 -9.14 8.16
C GLU A 72 -6.25 -8.07 7.56
N VAL A 73 -5.80 -8.31 6.33
CA VAL A 73 -5.00 -7.39 5.53
C VAL A 73 -5.87 -6.84 4.41
N GLY A 74 -6.29 -5.58 4.56
CA GLY A 74 -7.22 -4.91 3.64
C GLY A 74 -6.54 -3.83 2.80
N VAL A 75 -6.98 -3.65 1.55
CA VAL A 75 -6.51 -2.57 0.67
C VAL A 75 -7.24 -1.26 1.01
N ARG A 76 -6.48 -0.18 1.18
CA ARG A 76 -7.00 1.15 1.54
C ARG A 76 -6.77 2.22 0.47
N GLY A 77 -6.00 1.89 -0.56
CA GLY A 77 -5.71 2.80 -1.66
C GLY A 77 -4.38 2.51 -2.31
N ALA A 78 -3.88 3.49 -3.05
CA ALA A 78 -2.57 3.42 -3.66
C ALA A 78 -1.80 4.73 -3.53
N ARG A 79 -0.47 4.62 -3.52
CA ARG A 79 0.46 5.73 -3.61
C ARG A 79 1.28 5.54 -4.88
N VAL A 80 1.23 6.51 -5.77
CA VAL A 80 2.12 6.57 -6.95
C VAL A 80 3.17 7.63 -6.68
N SER A 81 4.44 7.34 -6.98
CA SER A 81 5.49 8.35 -6.85
C SER A 81 6.34 8.48 -8.11
N VAL A 82 6.74 9.72 -8.37
CA VAL A 82 7.56 10.11 -9.53
C VAL A 82 8.62 11.13 -9.13
N SER A 83 9.71 11.19 -9.87
CA SER A 83 10.71 12.26 -9.73
C SER A 83 10.10 13.61 -10.07
N GLU A 84 10.47 14.66 -9.34
CA GLU A 84 10.07 16.04 -9.62
C GLU A 84 10.58 16.53 -10.99
N GLN A 85 11.65 15.92 -11.51
CA GLN A 85 12.19 16.25 -12.83
C GLN A 85 11.38 15.62 -13.97
N HIS A 86 10.44 14.73 -13.65
CA HIS A 86 9.61 14.10 -14.66
C HIS A 86 8.68 15.15 -15.28
N PRO A 87 8.59 15.22 -16.62
CA PRO A 87 7.79 16.22 -17.29
C PRO A 87 6.31 16.06 -16.91
N PHE A 88 5.61 17.18 -16.77
CA PHE A 88 4.17 17.16 -16.63
C PHE A 88 3.54 16.77 -17.98
N ASP A 89 3.07 15.53 -18.07
CA ASP A 89 2.49 14.95 -19.28
C ASP A 89 1.05 14.45 -19.04
N LYS A 90 0.44 13.86 -20.08
CA LYS A 90 -0.94 13.34 -19.99
C LYS A 90 -1.11 12.25 -18.93
N LEU A 91 -0.06 11.51 -18.58
CA LEU A 91 -0.12 10.48 -17.55
C LEU A 91 -0.14 11.13 -16.16
N VAL A 92 0.75 12.11 -15.92
CA VAL A 92 0.76 12.91 -14.69
C VAL A 92 -0.55 13.66 -14.51
N GLU A 93 -1.10 14.26 -15.57
CA GLU A 93 -2.41 14.94 -15.55
C GLU A 93 -3.54 14.00 -15.10
N ARG A 94 -3.54 12.76 -15.60
CA ARG A 94 -4.54 11.75 -15.20
C ARG A 94 -4.37 11.32 -13.76
N LEU A 95 -3.14 11.08 -13.31
CA LEU A 95 -2.86 10.75 -11.91
C LEU A 95 -3.31 11.89 -11.00
N PHE A 96 -3.01 13.14 -11.36
CA PHE A 96 -3.46 14.33 -10.65
C PHE A 96 -5.00 14.34 -10.51
N ALA A 97 -5.72 14.06 -11.60
CA ALA A 97 -7.19 14.05 -11.60
C ALA A 97 -7.83 12.94 -10.75
N LEU A 98 -7.15 11.81 -10.57
CA LEU A 98 -7.62 10.68 -9.76
C LEU A 98 -7.18 10.79 -8.30
N SER A 99 -6.19 11.65 -8.02
CA SER A 99 -5.59 11.75 -6.69
C SER A 99 -6.47 12.53 -5.75
N ARG A 100 -6.64 11.99 -4.55
CA ARG A 100 -7.23 12.70 -3.43
C ARG A 100 -6.30 13.79 -2.92
N THR A 101 -5.01 13.50 -2.85
CA THR A 101 -4.01 14.43 -2.34
C THR A 101 -2.65 14.19 -2.98
N ILE A 102 -1.87 15.26 -3.03
CA ILE A 102 -0.56 15.29 -3.65
C ILE A 102 0.41 15.91 -2.67
N VAL A 103 1.51 15.22 -2.41
CA VAL A 103 2.54 15.66 -1.47
C VAL A 103 3.89 15.61 -2.16
N LYS A 104 4.68 16.66 -2.01
CA LYS A 104 6.08 16.70 -2.46
C LYS A 104 6.99 16.41 -1.27
N LYS A 105 7.88 15.42 -1.41
CA LYS A 105 8.95 15.15 -0.43
C LYS A 105 10.29 15.00 -1.14
N GLY A 106 11.26 15.82 -0.74
CA GLY A 106 12.55 15.87 -1.40
C GLY A 106 12.38 16.13 -2.91
N SER A 107 12.97 15.26 -3.72
CA SER A 107 12.90 15.29 -5.19
C SER A 107 11.78 14.44 -5.78
N ARG A 108 10.79 14.01 -4.98
CA ARG A 108 9.67 13.17 -5.45
C ARG A 108 8.32 13.81 -5.16
N VAL A 109 7.37 13.54 -6.06
CA VAL A 109 5.96 13.87 -5.91
C VAL A 109 5.18 12.57 -5.71
N TYR A 110 4.32 12.56 -4.70
CA TYR A 110 3.50 11.42 -4.30
C TYR A 110 2.04 11.76 -4.54
N PHE A 111 1.34 10.85 -5.21
CA PHE A 111 -0.06 10.91 -5.58
C PHE A 111 -0.81 9.84 -4.80
N TYR A 112 -1.73 10.26 -3.93
CA TYR A 112 -2.52 9.33 -3.12
C TYR A 112 -3.90 9.15 -3.72
N LEU A 113 -4.23 7.88 -3.96
CA LEU A 113 -5.42 7.43 -4.68
C LEU A 113 -6.31 6.63 -3.73
N THR A 114 -7.62 6.82 -3.84
CA THR A 114 -8.62 6.03 -3.10
C THR A 114 -8.69 4.59 -3.63
N PRO A 115 -9.27 3.63 -2.87
CA PRO A 115 -9.33 2.22 -3.25
C PRO A 115 -9.86 1.97 -4.68
N GLU A 116 -10.89 2.70 -5.10
CA GLU A 116 -11.53 2.56 -6.41
C GLU A 116 -10.60 2.92 -7.58
N PHE A 117 -9.56 3.74 -7.34
CA PHE A 117 -8.59 4.16 -8.35
C PHE A 117 -7.25 3.41 -8.27
N ALA A 118 -7.04 2.59 -7.26
CA ALA A 118 -5.79 1.81 -7.09
C ALA A 118 -5.51 0.92 -8.32
N LYS A 119 -6.48 0.08 -8.71
CA LYS A 119 -6.34 -0.84 -9.85
C LYS A 119 -6.24 -0.10 -11.20
N PRO A 120 -7.10 0.88 -11.54
CA PRO A 120 -6.93 1.68 -12.75
C PRO A 120 -5.55 2.35 -12.85
N ALA A 121 -5.04 2.91 -11.75
CA ALA A 121 -3.72 3.54 -11.75
C ALA A 121 -2.59 2.51 -11.97
N ARG A 122 -2.65 1.35 -11.32
CA ARG A 122 -1.69 0.26 -11.55
C ARG A 122 -1.67 -0.19 -13.01
N LEU A 123 -2.83 -0.38 -13.64
CA LEU A 123 -2.89 -0.74 -15.07
C LEU A 123 -2.34 0.39 -15.97
N MET A 124 -2.58 1.65 -15.61
CA MET A 124 -2.07 2.78 -16.36
C MET A 124 -0.55 2.86 -16.34
N LEU A 125 0.07 2.52 -15.21
CA LEU A 125 1.53 2.59 -14.99
C LEU A 125 2.26 1.34 -15.48
N CYS A 126 1.72 0.16 -15.16
CA CYS A 126 2.40 -1.13 -15.32
C CYS A 126 1.87 -1.93 -16.51
N GLY A 127 0.71 -1.55 -17.08
CA GLY A 127 -0.06 -2.40 -17.98
C GLY A 127 -0.45 -3.71 -17.30
N ASP A 128 -0.41 -4.79 -18.06
CA ASP A 128 -0.71 -6.15 -17.57
C ASP A 128 0.46 -6.79 -16.79
N LYS A 129 1.61 -6.10 -16.68
CA LYS A 129 2.80 -6.64 -16.00
C LYS A 129 2.73 -6.44 -14.50
N GLU A 130 3.15 -7.46 -13.75
CA GLU A 130 3.35 -7.35 -12.30
C GLU A 130 4.44 -6.31 -11.99
N PRO A 131 4.29 -5.51 -10.91
CA PRO A 131 5.35 -4.61 -10.46
C PRO A 131 6.61 -5.38 -10.07
N SER A 132 7.80 -4.87 -10.41
CA SER A 132 9.07 -5.46 -9.99
C SER A 132 9.50 -4.97 -8.61
N ASP A 133 10.52 -5.61 -8.03
CA ASP A 133 11.19 -5.14 -6.80
C ASP A 133 10.24 -4.93 -5.61
N ILE A 134 9.29 -5.86 -5.46
CA ILE A 134 8.26 -5.80 -4.41
C ILE A 134 8.91 -5.73 -3.03
N ARG A 135 8.49 -4.74 -2.25
CA ARG A 135 8.93 -4.51 -0.88
C ARG A 135 7.78 -4.06 0.00
N VAL A 136 7.86 -4.39 1.28
CA VAL A 136 6.89 -3.97 2.29
C VAL A 136 7.55 -2.93 3.19
N GLU A 137 6.91 -1.78 3.34
CA GLU A 137 7.39 -0.64 4.14
C GLU A 137 6.35 -0.26 5.19
N GLU A 138 6.78 0.33 6.30
CA GLU A 138 5.87 0.99 7.23
C GLU A 138 5.19 2.20 6.56
N ALA A 139 3.89 2.38 6.79
CA ALA A 139 3.20 3.57 6.33
C ALA A 139 3.49 4.78 7.24
N LEU A 140 3.93 5.89 6.64
CA LEU A 140 4.20 7.15 7.31
C LEU A 140 2.91 7.81 7.82
N PHE A 141 3.03 8.73 8.77
CA PHE A 141 1.88 9.44 9.37
C PHE A 141 0.90 10.02 8.33
N GLU A 142 1.40 10.74 7.32
CA GLU A 142 0.56 11.32 6.26
C GLU A 142 -0.22 10.25 5.47
N GLU A 143 0.38 9.07 5.26
CA GLU A 143 -0.31 7.94 4.61
C GLU A 143 -1.47 7.45 5.46
N ARG A 144 -1.29 7.42 6.77
CA ARG A 144 -2.35 7.04 7.72
C ARG A 144 -3.49 8.05 7.71
N GLU A 145 -3.21 9.35 7.62
CA GLU A 145 -4.24 10.38 7.50
C GLU A 145 -5.11 10.19 6.25
N PHE A 146 -4.53 9.77 5.12
CA PHE A 146 -5.31 9.45 3.91
C PHE A 146 -6.24 8.25 4.10
N ILE A 147 -5.76 7.23 4.81
CA ILE A 147 -6.52 6.00 5.06
C ILE A 147 -7.68 6.26 6.02
N GLU A 148 -7.46 7.07 7.06
CA GLU A 148 -8.45 7.34 8.10
C GLU A 148 -9.44 8.44 7.69
N GLY A 149 -9.06 9.34 6.77
CA GLY A 149 -9.87 10.46 6.30
C GLY A 149 -11.07 10.11 5.40
N GLY A 150 -11.53 8.86 5.33
CA GLY A 150 -12.72 8.45 4.53
C GLY A 150 -14.08 8.67 5.22
N ARG A 151 -14.16 9.52 6.24
CA ARG A 151 -15.41 9.91 6.91
C ARG A 151 -15.51 11.43 6.94
N GLU A 152 -16.16 11.99 5.93
CA GLU A 152 -16.95 13.21 6.08
C GLU A 152 -18.44 12.84 6.03
#